data_AF-A0A4Y2LAY8-F1
#
_entry.id   AF-A0A4Y2LAY8-F1
#
_cell.length_a   1.000
_cell.length_b   1.000
_cell.length_c   1.000
_cell.angle_alpha   90.00
_cell.angle_beta   90.00
_cell.angle_gamma   90.00
#
_symmetry.space_group_name_H-M   'P 1'
#
loop_
_entity.id
_entity.type
_entity.pdbx_description
1 polymer ?
#
loop_
_entity_poly.entity_id
_entity_poly.type
_entity_poly.pdbx_seq_one_letter_code
_entity_poly.pdbx_strand_id
1 'polypeptide(L)'
;MIHFGLFVAILHFKTCISASVVPQQYYPIENYNLNLFQGDILLGNGTFDMDRFATPHKSLRWPDGVVPYILDDIYSDSEKELIRSAMDEFEKHTCVKWVERSDEDSYVEIFNDVGCYSDIGTTGSRRSLSLESPICMDKGTILHELMHALGFLHEHSRADRDDYVDVVWDNIVNGE
;
A
#
# COMPACT_ATOMS: atom_id res chain seq x y z
N MET A 1 50.14 -4.66 52.56
CA MET A 1 49.37 -3.63 53.29
C MET A 1 48.44 -2.96 52.29
N ILE A 2 47.23 -2.70 52.73
CA ILE A 2 46.00 -2.51 51.94
C ILE A 2 45.89 -1.05 51.44
N HIS A 3 45.00 -0.88 50.44
CA HIS A 3 44.37 0.35 49.91
C HIS A 3 45.05 1.05 48.74
N PHE A 4 44.36 1.54 47.71
CA PHE A 4 43.02 1.39 47.09
C PHE A 4 43.09 2.39 45.93
N GLY A 5 42.49 2.14 44.77
CA GLY A 5 42.53 3.17 43.71
C GLY A 5 42.00 2.72 42.36
N LEU A 6 40.71 2.43 42.35
CA LEU A 6 39.87 2.19 41.18
C LEU A 6 40.03 3.33 40.14
N PHE A 7 40.61 3.06 38.98
CA PHE A 7 40.43 3.91 37.79
C PHE A 7 39.46 3.23 36.84
N VAL A 8 38.19 3.63 36.96
CA VAL A 8 37.17 3.42 35.94
C VAL A 8 37.53 4.34 34.77
N ALA A 9 38.07 3.78 33.69
CA ALA A 9 38.11 4.48 32.42
C ALA A 9 36.70 4.42 31.79
N ILE A 10 35.87 5.41 32.10
CA ILE A 10 34.66 5.68 31.33
C ILE A 10 35.14 6.19 29.96
N LEU A 11 35.16 5.31 28.97
CA LEU A 11 35.23 5.70 27.56
C LEU A 11 33.98 6.53 27.24
N HIS A 12 34.12 7.85 27.31
CA HIS A 12 33.21 8.77 26.65
C HIS A 12 33.41 8.63 25.15
N PHE A 13 32.64 7.73 24.52
CA PHE A 13 32.39 7.84 23.08
C PHE A 13 31.51 9.07 22.86
N LYS A 14 32.15 10.23 22.68
CA LYS A 14 31.55 11.34 21.93
C LYS A 14 31.53 10.95 20.46
N THR A 15 30.53 10.20 20.03
CA THR A 15 30.18 10.16 18.62
C THR A 15 29.18 11.28 18.35
N CYS A 16 29.71 12.47 18.06
CA CYS A 16 28.97 13.41 17.22
C CYS A 16 29.06 12.87 15.79
N ILE A 17 28.17 11.97 15.42
CA ILE A 17 27.92 11.71 14.01
C ILE A 17 27.14 12.93 13.54
N SER A 18 27.84 13.83 12.86
CA SER A 18 27.22 14.82 11.98
C SER A 18 26.23 14.07 11.10
N ALA A 19 24.96 14.46 11.13
CA ALA A 19 23.98 14.01 10.16
C ALA A 19 24.57 14.27 8.77
N SER A 20 24.93 13.20 8.08
CA SER A 20 25.28 13.26 6.68
C SER A 20 24.07 13.88 5.98
N VAL A 21 24.25 15.02 5.34
CA VAL A 21 23.27 15.55 4.40
C VAL A 21 23.10 14.47 3.34
N VAL A 22 21.98 13.74 3.40
CA VAL A 22 21.56 12.87 2.30
C VAL A 22 21.27 13.82 1.14
N PRO A 23 22.02 13.78 0.03
CA PRO A 23 21.79 14.69 -1.07
C PRO A 23 20.49 14.32 -1.76
N GLN A 24 19.58 15.30 -1.83
CA GLN A 24 18.35 15.33 -2.62
C GLN A 24 17.32 14.24 -2.23
N GLN A 25 16.25 14.67 -1.55
CA GLN A 25 15.03 13.91 -1.41
C GLN A 25 14.61 13.37 -2.79
N TYR A 26 14.74 12.06 -2.97
CA TYR A 26 13.87 11.33 -3.88
C TYR A 26 12.51 11.32 -3.18
N TYR A 27 11.70 12.34 -3.44
CA TYR A 27 10.26 12.17 -3.29
C TYR A 27 9.91 11.09 -4.31
N PRO A 28 9.40 9.91 -3.91
CA PRO A 28 8.74 9.06 -4.87
C PRO A 28 7.75 9.95 -5.60
N ILE A 29 7.81 9.93 -6.92
CA ILE A 29 7.06 10.82 -7.78
C ILE A 29 5.60 10.35 -7.66
N GLU A 30 4.93 10.73 -6.58
CA GLU A 30 3.49 10.56 -6.43
C GLU A 30 2.83 11.25 -7.62
N ASN A 31 2.05 10.50 -8.37
CA ASN A 31 1.06 10.98 -9.34
C ASN A 31 1.59 11.53 -10.69
N TYR A 32 2.21 10.67 -11.50
CA TYR A 32 2.21 10.89 -12.97
C TYR A 32 0.86 10.55 -13.64
N ASN A 33 -0.14 10.07 -12.89
CA ASN A 33 -1.53 9.94 -13.32
C ASN A 33 -2.42 10.97 -12.58
N LEU A 34 -2.58 12.14 -13.20
CA LEU A 34 -3.32 13.33 -12.72
C LEU A 34 -4.81 13.13 -12.34
N ASN A 35 -5.35 11.91 -12.36
CA ASN A 35 -6.78 11.64 -12.14
C ASN A 35 -7.04 10.46 -11.19
N LEU A 36 -6.06 10.05 -10.37
CA LEU A 36 -6.28 9.08 -9.31
C LEU A 36 -6.89 9.77 -8.09
N PHE A 37 -7.88 9.13 -7.49
CA PHE A 37 -8.50 9.63 -6.27
C PHE A 37 -7.58 9.35 -5.09
N GLN A 38 -7.32 10.36 -4.25
CA GLN A 38 -6.44 10.24 -3.08
C GLN A 38 -5.03 9.71 -3.39
N GLY A 39 -4.56 9.91 -4.63
CA GLY A 39 -3.23 9.52 -5.09
C GLY A 39 -3.15 8.18 -5.82
N ASP A 40 -3.86 7.14 -5.37
CA ASP A 40 -3.64 5.76 -5.84
C ASP A 40 -4.93 4.96 -6.09
N ILE A 41 -6.11 5.59 -5.98
CA ILE A 41 -7.37 4.91 -6.25
C ILE A 41 -7.86 5.22 -7.65
N LEU A 42 -8.02 4.16 -8.45
CA LEU A 42 -8.69 4.25 -9.74
C LEU A 42 -10.20 4.25 -9.55
N LEU A 43 -10.84 5.41 -9.75
CA LEU A 43 -12.30 5.50 -9.72
C LEU A 43 -12.89 4.98 -11.05
N GLY A 44 -13.44 3.77 -10.99
CA GLY A 44 -14.31 3.26 -12.05
C GLY A 44 -15.70 3.89 -12.06
N ASN A 45 -16.56 3.46 -12.99
CA ASN A 45 -18.00 3.77 -12.95
C ASN A 45 -18.66 3.02 -11.77
N GLY A 46 -18.65 3.64 -10.59
CA GLY A 46 -19.25 3.12 -9.37
C GLY A 46 -19.61 4.26 -8.41
N THR A 47 -20.55 4.00 -7.50
CA THR A 47 -20.81 4.90 -6.37
C THR A 47 -20.07 4.33 -5.16
N PHE A 48 -19.12 5.08 -4.63
CA PHE A 48 -18.35 4.71 -3.45
C PHE A 48 -18.77 5.61 -2.29
N ASP A 49 -19.03 5.01 -1.12
CA ASP A 49 -19.19 5.75 0.13
C ASP A 49 -17.79 6.11 0.63
N MET A 50 -17.40 7.37 0.43
CA MET A 50 -16.04 7.86 0.70
C MET A 50 -15.80 8.19 2.18
N ASP A 51 -16.82 8.09 3.02
CA ASP A 51 -16.76 8.49 4.43
C ASP A 51 -16.26 7.35 5.35
N ARG A 52 -15.93 6.19 4.79
CA ARG A 52 -15.58 4.97 5.53
C ARG A 52 -14.26 4.38 5.06
N PHE A 53 -13.57 3.70 5.98
CA PHE A 53 -12.36 2.94 5.65
C PHE A 53 -12.62 1.71 4.77
N ALA A 54 -13.78 1.07 4.91
CA ALA A 54 -14.12 -0.13 4.16
C ALA A 54 -15.48 0.03 3.51
N THR A 55 -15.62 -0.45 2.26
CA THR A 55 -16.87 -0.34 1.52
C THR A 55 -18.04 -1.00 2.28
N PRO A 56 -19.12 -0.25 2.55
CA PRO A 56 -20.32 -0.81 3.15
C PRO A 56 -21.15 -1.59 2.10
N HIS A 57 -20.90 -1.35 0.81
CA HIS A 57 -21.66 -1.95 -0.29
C HIS A 57 -21.24 -3.40 -0.51
N LYS A 58 -22.12 -4.33 -0.17
CA LYS A 58 -21.89 -5.78 -0.38
C LYS A 58 -21.65 -6.14 -1.85
N SER A 59 -22.21 -5.38 -2.79
CA SER A 59 -21.99 -5.56 -4.23
C SER A 59 -20.55 -5.28 -4.66
N LEU A 60 -19.77 -4.57 -3.83
CA LEU A 60 -18.36 -4.30 -4.09
C LEU A 60 -17.42 -5.30 -3.42
N ARG A 61 -17.94 -6.32 -2.74
CA ARG A 61 -17.15 -7.33 -2.03
C ARG A 61 -17.03 -8.59 -2.87
N TRP A 62 -15.84 -9.17 -2.87
CA TRP A 62 -15.55 -10.44 -3.51
C TRP A 62 -16.42 -11.57 -2.91
N PRO A 63 -17.17 -12.32 -3.71
CA PRO A 63 -17.95 -13.46 -3.24
C PRO A 63 -17.09 -14.44 -2.46
N ASP A 64 -17.58 -14.87 -1.28
CA ASP A 64 -16.90 -15.81 -0.38
C ASP A 64 -15.47 -15.42 0.04
N GLY A 65 -15.07 -14.15 -0.18
CA GLY A 65 -13.71 -13.69 0.08
C GLY A 65 -12.66 -14.25 -0.89
N VAL A 66 -13.07 -14.82 -2.02
CA VAL A 66 -12.17 -15.37 -3.03
C VAL A 66 -11.92 -14.33 -4.11
N VAL A 67 -10.65 -14.02 -4.36
CA VAL A 67 -10.19 -13.04 -5.33
C VAL A 67 -9.36 -13.73 -6.41
N PRO A 68 -9.96 -14.02 -7.57
CA PRO A 68 -9.21 -14.49 -8.73
C PRO A 68 -8.27 -13.39 -9.22
N TYR A 69 -7.03 -13.74 -9.55
CA TYR A 69 -6.05 -12.79 -10.09
C TYR A 69 -5.25 -13.37 -11.25
N ILE A 70 -4.72 -12.48 -12.08
CA ILE A 70 -3.65 -12.79 -13.04
C ILE A 70 -2.46 -11.88 -12.74
N LEU A 71 -1.25 -12.40 -12.97
CA LEU A 71 0.00 -11.64 -12.88
C LEU A 71 0.57 -11.48 -14.28
N ASP A 72 0.98 -10.26 -14.60
CA ASP A 72 1.73 -9.99 -15.83
C ASP A 72 3.05 -10.78 -15.85
N ASP A 73 3.39 -11.29 -17.02
CA ASP A 73 4.60 -12.08 -17.24
C ASP A 73 5.87 -11.23 -17.18
N ILE A 74 5.75 -9.90 -17.29
CA ILE A 74 6.87 -8.96 -17.23
C ILE A 74 7.58 -8.97 -15.86
N TYR A 75 6.90 -9.33 -14.77
CA TYR A 75 7.53 -9.43 -13.46
C TYR A 75 8.55 -10.57 -13.42
N SER A 76 9.71 -10.31 -12.80
CA SER A 76 10.68 -11.35 -12.49
C SER A 76 10.12 -12.37 -11.52
N ASP A 77 10.72 -13.58 -11.47
CA ASP A 77 10.31 -14.62 -10.53
C ASP A 77 10.38 -14.15 -9.06
N SER A 78 11.38 -13.33 -8.72
CA SER A 78 11.51 -12.75 -7.38
C SER A 78 10.41 -11.75 -7.04
N GLU A 79 9.94 -10.97 -8.02
CA GLU A 79 8.83 -10.02 -7.82
C GLU A 79 7.50 -10.76 -7.72
N LYS A 80 7.28 -11.78 -8.58
CA LYS A 80 6.11 -12.66 -8.47
C LYS A 80 6.04 -13.34 -7.11
N GLU A 81 7.18 -13.79 -6.58
CA GLU A 81 7.26 -14.37 -5.24
C GLU A 81 6.96 -13.32 -4.15
N LEU A 82 7.48 -12.11 -4.27
CA LEU A 82 7.18 -11.03 -3.33
C LEU A 82 5.68 -10.69 -3.32
N ILE A 83 5.05 -10.60 -4.49
CA ILE A 83 3.61 -10.34 -4.62
C ILE A 83 2.79 -11.46 -3.99
N ARG A 84 3.11 -12.73 -4.28
CA ARG A 84 2.46 -13.88 -3.64
C ARG A 84 2.66 -13.87 -2.13
N SER A 85 3.86 -13.50 -1.64
CA SER A 85 4.11 -13.40 -0.20
C SER A 85 3.26 -12.33 0.51
N ALA A 86 2.81 -11.30 -0.21
CA ALA A 86 1.88 -10.30 0.31
C ALA A 86 0.45 -10.84 0.34
N MET A 87 0.03 -11.57 -0.71
CA MET A 87 -1.25 -12.29 -0.73
C MET A 87 -1.34 -13.29 0.45
N ASP A 88 -0.26 -14.02 0.73
CA ASP A 88 -0.17 -14.97 1.85
C ASP A 88 -0.42 -14.32 3.22
N GLU A 89 -0.08 -13.05 3.43
CA GLU A 89 -0.37 -12.37 4.69
C GLU A 89 -1.88 -12.23 4.92
N PHE A 90 -2.65 -11.93 3.87
CA PHE A 90 -4.11 -11.92 3.96
C PHE A 90 -4.64 -13.31 4.26
N GLU A 91 -4.15 -14.33 3.58
CA GLU A 91 -4.61 -15.71 3.75
C GLU A 91 -4.33 -16.29 5.14
N LYS A 92 -3.23 -15.85 5.75
CA LYS A 92 -2.79 -16.26 7.08
C LYS A 92 -3.58 -15.58 8.20
N HIS A 93 -3.99 -14.34 7.97
CA HIS A 93 -4.59 -13.49 9.01
C HIS A 93 -6.09 -13.24 8.84
N THR A 94 -6.67 -13.61 7.70
CA THR A 94 -8.07 -13.38 7.36
C THR A 94 -8.67 -14.60 6.65
N CYS A 95 -9.94 -14.50 6.24
CA CYS A 95 -10.58 -15.51 5.39
C CYS A 95 -10.42 -15.23 3.88
N VAL A 96 -9.72 -14.16 3.49
CA VAL A 96 -9.49 -13.82 2.07
C VAL A 96 -8.60 -14.87 1.44
N LYS A 97 -8.90 -15.24 0.19
CA LYS A 97 -8.12 -16.16 -0.63
C LYS A 97 -7.81 -15.54 -1.97
N TRP A 98 -6.53 -15.50 -2.33
CA TRP A 98 -6.07 -15.05 -3.64
C TRP A 98 -5.80 -16.28 -4.49
N VAL A 99 -6.50 -16.42 -5.61
CA VAL A 99 -6.41 -17.62 -6.46
C VAL A 99 -6.00 -17.24 -7.87
N GLU A 100 -5.09 -18.01 -8.47
CA GLU A 100 -4.79 -17.83 -9.89
C GLU A 100 -6.07 -18.09 -10.69
N ARG A 101 -6.47 -17.11 -11.49
CA ARG A 101 -7.70 -17.14 -12.27
C ARG A 101 -7.69 -18.30 -13.27
N SER A 102 -8.83 -18.98 -13.41
CA SER A 102 -9.12 -19.88 -14.52
C SER A 102 -9.98 -19.20 -15.59
N ASP A 103 -11.26 -19.05 -15.30
CA ASP A 103 -12.32 -18.67 -16.23
C ASP A 103 -13.32 -17.70 -15.61
N GLU A 104 -13.04 -17.19 -14.40
CA GLU A 104 -13.88 -16.22 -13.71
C GLU A 104 -13.96 -14.91 -14.50
N ASP A 105 -15.17 -14.37 -14.66
CA ASP A 105 -15.40 -13.08 -15.33
C ASP A 105 -14.90 -11.89 -14.49
N SER A 106 -14.94 -12.03 -13.16
CA SER A 106 -14.45 -11.03 -12.22
C SER A 106 -13.14 -11.49 -11.61
N TYR A 107 -12.12 -10.66 -11.78
CA TYR A 107 -10.75 -10.94 -11.33
C TYR A 107 -9.95 -9.65 -11.26
N VAL A 108 -8.81 -9.69 -10.57
CA VAL A 108 -7.82 -8.61 -10.53
C VAL A 108 -6.71 -8.91 -11.54
N GLU A 109 -6.50 -7.98 -12.48
CA GLU A 109 -5.32 -7.96 -13.34
C GLU A 109 -4.23 -7.15 -12.63
N ILE A 110 -3.16 -7.83 -12.23
CA ILE A 110 -1.98 -7.22 -11.62
C ILE A 110 -0.93 -7.03 -12.72
N PHE A 111 -0.64 -5.79 -13.06
CA PHE A 111 0.18 -5.44 -14.23
C PHE A 111 1.15 -4.30 -13.94
N ASN A 112 2.17 -4.18 -14.79
CA ASN A 112 3.22 -3.19 -14.65
C ASN A 112 2.88 -1.94 -15.49
N ASP A 113 2.41 -0.89 -14.84
CA ASP A 113 2.24 0.45 -15.41
C ASP A 113 2.90 1.49 -14.50
N VAL A 114 2.89 2.76 -14.90
CA VAL A 114 3.49 3.85 -14.12
C VAL A 114 2.66 4.13 -12.86
N GLY A 115 3.27 3.96 -11.70
CA GLY A 115 2.67 4.16 -10.38
C GLY A 115 2.13 2.89 -9.71
N CYS A 116 1.89 3.01 -8.41
CA CYS A 116 1.20 2.02 -7.59
C CYS A 116 -0.25 2.51 -7.43
N TYR A 117 -1.21 1.73 -7.88
CA TYR A 117 -2.62 2.11 -7.77
C TYR A 117 -3.53 0.92 -7.97
N SER A 118 -4.76 1.04 -7.49
CA SER A 118 -5.72 -0.04 -7.55
C SER A 118 -7.15 0.45 -7.68
N ASP A 119 -7.94 -0.36 -8.36
CA ASP A 119 -9.38 -0.30 -8.32
C ASP A 119 -9.93 -0.68 -6.92
N ILE A 120 -11.04 -0.09 -6.51
CA ILE A 120 -11.70 -0.50 -5.25
C ILE A 120 -12.65 -1.66 -5.48
N GLY A 121 -12.45 -2.74 -4.73
CA GLY A 121 -13.36 -3.88 -4.68
C GLY A 121 -13.65 -4.53 -6.04
N THR A 122 -14.73 -5.31 -6.10
CA THR A 122 -15.22 -5.91 -7.35
C THR A 122 -16.45 -5.20 -7.90
N THR A 123 -16.63 -5.23 -9.22
CA THR A 123 -17.87 -4.82 -9.91
C THR A 123 -18.50 -5.98 -10.69
N GLY A 124 -18.02 -7.20 -10.48
CA GLY A 124 -18.40 -8.38 -11.27
C GLY A 124 -17.68 -8.46 -12.64
N SER A 125 -16.65 -7.66 -12.87
CA SER A 125 -15.81 -7.67 -14.06
C SER A 125 -14.33 -7.61 -13.70
N ARG A 126 -13.45 -7.57 -14.72
CA ARG A 126 -12.02 -7.28 -14.57
C ARG A 126 -11.80 -5.99 -13.78
N ARG A 127 -10.84 -6.02 -12.84
CA ARG A 127 -10.33 -4.89 -12.05
C ARG A 127 -8.83 -4.74 -12.28
N SER A 128 -8.32 -3.53 -12.22
CA SER A 128 -6.92 -3.18 -12.50
C SER A 128 -6.17 -2.86 -11.21
N LEU A 129 -4.97 -3.42 -11.06
CA LEU A 129 -4.04 -3.12 -9.98
C LEU A 129 -2.64 -2.98 -10.59
N SER A 130 -2.11 -1.76 -10.59
CA SER A 130 -0.77 -1.48 -11.07
C SER A 130 0.26 -1.61 -9.96
N LEU A 131 1.33 -2.35 -10.23
CA LEU A 131 2.54 -2.33 -9.42
C LEU A 131 3.73 -2.06 -10.34
N GLU A 132 4.16 -0.81 -10.43
CA GLU A 132 5.34 -0.42 -11.19
C GLU A 132 6.58 -1.17 -10.70
N SER A 133 7.24 -1.92 -11.58
CA SER A 133 8.55 -2.50 -11.27
C SER A 133 9.68 -1.51 -11.61
N PRO A 134 10.65 -1.27 -10.71
CA PRO A 134 10.79 -1.84 -9.37
C PRO A 134 10.18 -0.97 -8.26
N ILE A 135 9.53 0.15 -8.59
CA ILE A 135 9.14 1.20 -7.64
C ILE A 135 8.16 0.73 -6.57
N CYS A 136 7.16 -0.07 -6.95
CA CYS A 136 6.13 -0.62 -6.06
C CYS A 136 6.50 -1.97 -5.46
N MET A 137 7.73 -2.48 -5.70
CA MET A 137 8.18 -3.80 -5.23
C MET A 137 8.64 -3.76 -3.77
N ASP A 138 7.77 -3.23 -2.92
CA ASP A 138 7.85 -3.28 -1.46
C ASP A 138 6.63 -4.03 -0.92
N LYS A 139 6.83 -4.90 0.09
CA LYS A 139 5.74 -5.73 0.61
C LYS A 139 4.60 -4.90 1.18
N GLY A 140 4.90 -3.77 1.82
CA GLY A 140 3.89 -2.86 2.38
C GLY A 140 3.04 -2.21 1.30
N THR A 141 3.68 -1.68 0.26
CA THR A 141 2.97 -1.12 -0.91
C THR A 141 2.09 -2.16 -1.61
N ILE A 142 2.59 -3.38 -1.82
CA ILE A 142 1.79 -4.44 -2.43
C ILE A 142 0.56 -4.78 -1.56
N LEU A 143 0.75 -4.91 -0.23
CA LEU A 143 -0.36 -5.14 0.70
C LEU A 143 -1.41 -4.02 0.63
N HIS A 144 -0.96 -2.77 0.53
CA HIS A 144 -1.82 -1.59 0.41
C HIS A 144 -2.69 -1.66 -0.85
N GLU A 145 -2.11 -1.89 -2.04
CA GLU A 145 -2.87 -1.97 -3.29
C GLU A 145 -3.82 -3.18 -3.35
N LEU A 146 -3.39 -4.32 -2.78
CA LEU A 146 -4.25 -5.49 -2.60
C LEU A 146 -5.42 -5.17 -1.66
N MET A 147 -5.22 -4.32 -0.66
CA MET A 147 -6.27 -3.90 0.29
C MET A 147 -7.30 -2.98 -0.39
N HIS A 148 -6.88 -2.08 -1.29
CA HIS A 148 -7.81 -1.36 -2.17
C HIS A 148 -8.65 -2.31 -3.02
N ALA A 149 -8.03 -3.32 -3.64
CA ALA A 149 -8.75 -4.33 -4.42
C ALA A 149 -9.75 -5.13 -3.58
N LEU A 150 -9.57 -5.23 -2.25
CA LEU A 150 -10.54 -5.83 -1.32
C LEU A 150 -11.68 -4.88 -0.90
N GLY A 151 -11.61 -3.61 -1.26
CA GLY A 151 -12.66 -2.62 -1.03
C GLY A 151 -12.39 -1.65 0.11
N PHE A 152 -11.12 -1.44 0.47
CA PHE A 152 -10.73 -0.46 1.48
C PHE A 152 -10.29 0.87 0.85
N LEU A 153 -10.48 1.94 1.60
CA LEU A 153 -10.10 3.32 1.33
C LEU A 153 -9.00 3.73 2.32
N HIS A 154 -8.51 4.96 2.19
CA HIS A 154 -7.53 5.49 3.14
C HIS A 154 -8.13 5.75 4.52
N GLU A 155 -7.47 5.27 5.58
CA GLU A 155 -7.91 5.44 6.97
C GLU A 155 -8.03 6.91 7.37
N HIS A 156 -7.09 7.75 6.92
CA HIS A 156 -7.10 9.19 7.19
C HIS A 156 -8.28 9.93 6.53
N SER A 157 -9.13 9.22 5.77
CA SER A 157 -10.31 9.80 5.11
C SER A 157 -11.63 9.40 5.75
N ARG A 158 -11.59 8.65 6.86
CA ARG A 158 -12.79 8.34 7.63
C ARG A 158 -13.50 9.60 8.11
N ALA A 159 -14.82 9.52 8.21
CA ALA A 159 -15.65 10.61 8.73
C ALA A 159 -15.30 11.06 10.15
N ASP A 160 -14.72 10.17 10.97
CA ASP A 160 -14.30 10.47 12.34
C ASP A 160 -12.81 10.85 12.47
N ARG A 161 -12.09 11.05 11.36
CA ARG A 161 -10.63 11.33 11.41
C ARG A 161 -10.28 12.55 12.26
N ASP A 162 -11.15 13.57 12.29
CA ASP A 162 -10.88 14.86 12.94
C ASP A 162 -10.87 14.69 14.48
N ASP A 163 -11.30 13.53 15.01
CA ASP A 163 -11.12 13.16 16.41
C ASP A 163 -9.70 12.62 16.71
N TYR A 164 -8.89 12.31 15.70
CA TYR A 164 -7.59 11.62 15.83
C TYR A 164 -6.42 12.36 15.17
N VAL A 165 -6.67 13.13 14.11
CA VAL A 165 -5.63 13.83 13.34
C VAL A 165 -6.06 15.24 12.96
N ASP A 166 -5.11 16.16 12.93
CA ASP A 166 -5.29 17.52 12.41
C ASP A 166 -4.71 17.62 11.00
N VAL A 167 -5.52 18.02 10.03
CA VAL A 167 -5.04 18.34 8.68
C VAL A 167 -4.55 19.78 8.65
N VAL A 168 -3.23 19.98 8.47
CA VAL A 168 -2.64 21.30 8.29
C VAL A 168 -2.76 21.70 6.82
N TRP A 169 -3.92 22.22 6.44
CA TRP A 169 -4.28 22.54 5.05
C TRP A 169 -3.28 23.44 4.33
N ASP A 170 -2.63 24.37 5.05
CA ASP A 170 -1.61 25.26 4.48
C ASP A 170 -0.36 24.53 3.98
N ASN A 171 -0.15 23.26 4.40
CA ASN A 171 0.97 22.43 3.99
C ASN A 171 0.63 21.46 2.83
N ILE A 172 -0.60 21.50 2.30
CA ILE A 172 -1.02 20.65 1.19
C ILE A 172 -0.68 21.32 -0.14
N VAL A 173 -0.20 20.53 -1.10
CA VAL A 173 0.13 21.01 -2.45
C VAL A 173 -1.14 21.49 -3.15
N ASN A 174 -1.11 22.68 -3.74
CA ASN A 174 -2.27 23.22 -4.46
C ASN A 174 -2.75 22.26 -5.56
N GLY A 175 -4.02 21.86 -5.49
CA GLY A 175 -4.63 20.94 -6.46
C GLY A 175 -4.88 19.54 -5.89
N GLU A 176 -4.34 19.26 -4.70
CA GLU A 176 -4.64 18.08 -3.88
C GLU A 176 -5.57 18.44 -2.70
#